data_AF-A0A7W0FJL4-F1
#
_entry.id   AF-A0A7W0FJL4-F1
#
_cell.length_a   1.000
_cell.length_b   1.000
_cell.length_c   1.000
_cell.angle_alpha   90.00
_cell.angle_beta   90.00
_cell.angle_gamma   90.00
#
_symmetry.space_group_name_H-M   'P 1'
#
loop_
_entity.id
_entity.type
_entity.pdbx_description
1 polymer ?
#
loop_
_entity_poly.entity_id
_entity_poly.type
_entity_poly.pdbx_seq_one_letter_code
_entity_poly.pdbx_strand_id
1 'polypeptide(L)'
;MDKSEKTILFIVLGVVFGCLLISGLCAAIFLVSDKFSSITLIPEVATPAMPTEAVCSVGLQESDPQLTNGKDQNSLQSALQSQAELEDTVLPTANLNLIDQRINGGAAHPTQLTTPPVQYQIGDQKFFYKLDADDNMIRTEATLRYATENTYFWAENDIVLNFDDLKILVDIFSEQIYPTNHAMFGTEWIPGVDNDP
;
A
#
# COMPACT_ATOMS: atom_id res chain seq x y z
N MET A 1 0.12 71.44 -24.06
CA MET A 1 0.30 70.21 -23.26
C MET A 1 0.38 70.61 -21.79
N ASP A 2 -0.77 70.66 -21.14
CA ASP A 2 -0.87 71.09 -19.74
C ASP A 2 -0.18 70.10 -18.80
N LYS A 3 0.19 70.57 -17.61
CA LYS A 3 0.86 69.75 -16.58
C LYS A 3 0.04 68.50 -16.23
N SER A 4 -1.30 68.63 -16.23
CA SER A 4 -2.25 67.54 -16.02
C SER A 4 -2.27 66.51 -17.16
N GLU A 5 -2.16 66.94 -18.41
CA GLU A 5 -2.17 66.07 -19.59
C GLU A 5 -0.91 65.18 -19.65
N LYS A 6 0.25 65.74 -19.27
CA LYS A 6 1.50 64.98 -19.14
C LYS A 6 1.41 63.94 -18.01
N THR A 7 0.85 64.30 -16.86
CA THR A 7 0.67 63.38 -15.74
C THR A 7 -0.26 62.22 -16.10
N ILE A 8 -1.37 62.48 -16.80
CA ILE A 8 -2.29 61.44 -17.26
C ILE A 8 -1.59 60.50 -18.26
N LEU A 9 -0.84 61.05 -19.22
CA LEU A 9 -0.08 60.26 -20.19
C LEU A 9 0.95 59.33 -19.52
N PHE A 10 1.68 59.81 -18.50
CA PHE A 10 2.64 58.98 -17.76
C PHE A 10 1.97 57.86 -16.95
N ILE A 11 0.79 58.11 -16.37
CA ILE A 11 0.04 57.09 -15.63
C ILE A 11 -0.46 56.00 -16.58
N VAL A 12 -1.05 56.38 -17.72
CA VAL A 12 -1.54 55.42 -18.72
C VAL A 12 -0.39 54.59 -19.30
N LEU A 13 0.75 55.23 -19.60
CA LEU A 13 1.94 54.52 -20.09
C LEU A 13 2.47 53.52 -19.04
N GLY A 14 2.48 53.91 -17.75
CA GLY A 14 2.88 53.04 -16.65
C GLY A 14 1.96 51.83 -16.46
N VAL A 15 0.65 52.02 -16.56
CA VAL A 15 -0.33 50.93 -16.47
C VAL A 15 -0.19 49.96 -17.64
N VAL A 16 -0.05 50.46 -18.88
CA VAL A 16 0.15 49.61 -20.07
C VAL A 16 1.45 48.82 -19.97
N PHE A 17 2.53 49.46 -19.51
CA PHE A 17 3.81 48.78 -19.33
C PHE A 17 3.73 47.72 -18.22
N GLY A 18 3.04 48.00 -17.12
CA GLY A 18 2.76 47.05 -16.05
C GLY A 18 1.96 45.83 -16.52
N CYS A 19 0.89 46.04 -17.30
CA CYS A 19 0.10 44.95 -17.87
C CYS A 19 0.91 44.08 -18.84
N LEU A 20 1.79 44.68 -19.65
CA LEU A 20 2.67 43.93 -20.54
C LEU A 20 3.67 43.07 -19.77
N LEU A 21 4.28 43.61 -18.70
CA LEU A 21 5.20 42.84 -17.86
C LEU A 21 4.51 41.67 -17.15
N ILE A 22 3.31 41.88 -16.60
CA ILE A 22 2.54 40.81 -15.93
C ILE A 22 2.15 39.72 -16.94
N SER A 23 1.69 40.10 -18.14
CA SER A 23 1.31 39.13 -19.17
C SER A 23 2.51 38.30 -19.66
N GLY A 24 3.68 38.91 -19.80
CA GLY A 24 4.93 38.20 -20.11
C GLY A 24 5.37 37.25 -18.99
N LEU A 25 5.18 37.64 -17.73
CA LEU A 25 5.52 36.81 -16.58
C LEU A 25 4.61 35.59 -16.46
N CYS A 26 3.30 35.76 -16.71
CA CYS A 26 2.34 34.65 -16.77
C CYS A 26 2.64 33.68 -17.93
N ALA A 27 2.98 34.19 -19.12
CA ALA A 27 3.35 33.34 -20.25
C ALA A 27 4.65 32.56 -19.98
N ALA A 28 5.64 33.18 -19.33
CA ALA A 28 6.88 32.51 -18.94
C ALA A 28 6.62 31.38 -17.92
N ILE A 29 5.74 31.60 -16.93
CA ILE A 29 5.36 30.56 -15.96
C ILE A 29 4.67 29.38 -16.68
N PHE A 30 3.72 29.64 -17.58
CA PHE A 30 3.05 28.59 -18.34
C PHE A 30 4.03 27.75 -19.19
N LEU A 31 4.99 28.38 -19.86
CA LEU A 31 6.01 27.68 -20.66
C LEU A 31 7.00 26.87 -19.81
N VAL A 32 7.23 27.25 -18.56
CA VAL A 32 8.07 26.50 -17.62
C VAL A 32 7.31 25.33 -16.99
N SER A 33 6.01 25.50 -16.69
CA SER A 33 5.15 24.43 -16.18
C SER A 33 5.01 23.27 -17.17
N ASP A 34 4.85 23.55 -18.48
CA ASP A 34 4.79 22.51 -19.52
C ASP A 34 6.08 21.65 -19.58
N LYS A 35 7.24 22.27 -19.29
CA LYS A 35 8.52 21.56 -19.21
C LYS A 35 8.69 20.76 -17.92
N PHE A 36 7.99 21.13 -16.85
CA PHE A 36 8.06 20.43 -15.56
C PHE A 36 7.12 19.22 -15.50
N SER A 37 5.98 19.25 -16.19
CA SER A 37 5.08 18.09 -16.32
C SER A 37 5.69 16.91 -17.07
N SER A 38 6.81 17.11 -17.75
CA SER A 38 7.54 16.08 -18.50
C SER A 38 8.73 15.48 -17.74
N ILE A 39 8.91 15.79 -16.44
CA ILE A 39 9.93 15.14 -15.64
C ILE A 39 9.44 13.72 -15.30
N THR A 40 9.89 12.76 -16.11
CA THR A 40 9.79 11.34 -15.79
C THR A 40 10.65 11.07 -14.56
N LEU A 41 10.06 11.17 -13.36
CA LEU A 41 10.73 10.94 -12.06
C LEU A 41 11.11 9.48 -11.82
N ILE A 42 10.78 8.60 -12.75
CA ILE A 42 11.14 7.19 -12.73
C ILE A 42 11.90 6.94 -14.02
N PRO A 43 13.23 6.70 -14.00
CA PRO A 43 13.87 6.13 -15.16
C PRO A 43 13.12 4.86 -15.50
N GLU A 44 12.68 4.71 -16.75
CA GLU A 44 12.12 3.46 -17.26
C GLU A 44 13.22 2.40 -17.18
N VAL A 45 13.32 1.77 -16.01
CA VAL A 45 14.16 0.60 -15.82
C VAL A 45 13.47 -0.47 -16.65
N ALA A 46 14.08 -0.78 -17.79
CA ALA A 46 13.66 -1.92 -18.61
C ALA A 46 13.46 -3.09 -17.65
N THR A 47 12.22 -3.57 -17.55
CA THR A 47 11.93 -4.78 -16.78
C THR A 47 12.91 -5.83 -17.29
N PRO A 48 13.77 -6.41 -16.42
CA PRO A 48 14.64 -7.48 -16.88
C PRO A 48 13.74 -8.51 -17.53
N ALA A 49 13.99 -8.78 -18.82
CA ALA A 49 13.26 -9.80 -19.54
C ALA A 49 13.36 -11.06 -18.68
N MET A 50 12.20 -11.62 -18.32
CA MET A 50 12.14 -12.90 -17.63
C MET A 50 13.05 -13.85 -18.42
N PRO A 51 14.02 -14.54 -17.77
CA PRO A 51 14.87 -15.48 -18.47
C PRO A 51 13.97 -16.41 -19.28
N THR A 52 14.03 -16.30 -20.61
CA THR A 52 13.24 -17.17 -21.50
C THR A 52 13.84 -18.57 -21.54
N GLU A 53 15.06 -18.73 -21.03
CA GLU A 53 15.65 -20.02 -20.74
C GLU A 53 15.11 -20.54 -19.41
N ALA A 54 14.49 -21.72 -19.46
CA ALA A 54 14.10 -22.45 -18.27
C ALA A 54 15.33 -22.66 -17.38
N VAL A 55 15.34 -22.04 -16.20
CA VAL A 55 16.39 -22.23 -15.17
C VAL A 55 16.48 -23.70 -14.72
N CYS A 56 15.45 -24.49 -15.02
CA CYS A 56 15.44 -25.93 -14.86
C CYS A 56 15.32 -26.66 -16.20
N SER A 57 16.32 -26.55 -17.07
CA SER A 57 16.67 -27.70 -17.90
C SER A 57 17.39 -28.71 -17.00
N VAL A 58 16.65 -29.35 -16.09
CA VAL A 58 17.08 -30.66 -15.59
C VAL A 58 17.15 -31.50 -16.84
N GLY A 59 18.36 -31.80 -17.30
CA GLY A 59 18.53 -32.80 -18.33
C GLY A 59 17.74 -34.01 -17.87
N LEU A 60 16.75 -34.44 -18.65
CA LEU A 60 16.14 -35.74 -18.44
C LEU A 60 17.31 -36.72 -18.57
N GLN A 61 17.87 -37.08 -17.42
CA GLN A 61 18.90 -38.08 -17.35
C GLN A 61 18.19 -39.34 -17.80
N GLU A 62 18.46 -39.75 -19.04
CA GLU A 62 17.99 -41.01 -19.58
C GLU A 62 18.23 -42.07 -18.51
N SER A 63 17.15 -42.75 -18.16
CA SER A 63 17.10 -43.83 -17.19
C SER A 63 18.28 -44.77 -17.42
N ASP A 64 19.20 -44.81 -16.46
CA ASP A 64 20.24 -45.83 -16.38
C ASP A 64 19.54 -47.22 -16.34
N PRO A 65 19.78 -48.13 -17.30
CA PRO A 65 19.14 -49.44 -17.34
C PRO A 65 19.52 -50.38 -16.18
N GLN A 66 20.41 -49.97 -15.28
CA GLN A 66 20.85 -50.77 -14.13
C GLN A 66 20.06 -50.49 -12.84
N LEU A 67 18.73 -50.41 -12.93
CA LEU A 67 17.86 -50.39 -11.76
C LEU A 67 17.56 -51.82 -11.28
N THR A 68 18.47 -52.32 -10.44
CA THR A 68 18.36 -53.63 -9.79
C THR A 68 17.28 -53.62 -8.71
N ASN A 69 16.03 -53.85 -9.12
CA ASN A 69 14.85 -54.49 -8.52
C ASN A 69 14.61 -54.63 -6.99
N GLY A 70 15.40 -54.05 -6.08
CA GLY A 70 15.21 -54.17 -4.63
C GLY A 70 15.36 -52.88 -3.85
N LYS A 71 16.26 -51.97 -4.28
CA LYS A 71 16.42 -50.66 -3.62
C LYS A 71 15.34 -49.66 -4.03
N ASP A 72 14.87 -49.79 -5.27
CA ASP A 72 13.95 -48.85 -5.92
C ASP A 72 12.48 -49.08 -5.55
N GLN A 73 12.11 -50.33 -5.24
CA GLN A 73 10.76 -50.62 -4.74
C GLN A 73 10.57 -50.11 -3.30
N ASN A 74 11.60 -50.22 -2.45
CA ASN A 74 11.53 -49.73 -1.08
C ASN A 74 11.54 -48.19 -1.01
N SER A 75 12.31 -47.52 -1.88
CA SER A 75 12.28 -46.06 -1.98
C SER A 75 10.94 -45.57 -2.54
N LEU A 76 10.40 -46.23 -3.57
CA LEU A 76 9.08 -45.93 -4.11
C LEU A 76 7.98 -46.11 -3.05
N GLN A 77 8.01 -47.22 -2.30
CA GLN A 77 7.03 -47.48 -1.25
C GLN A 77 7.12 -46.42 -0.13
N SER A 78 8.33 -46.02 0.26
CA SER A 78 8.54 -44.97 1.26
C SER A 78 8.05 -43.60 0.77
N ALA A 79 8.24 -43.29 -0.51
CA ALA A 79 7.74 -42.07 -1.12
C ALA A 79 6.21 -42.05 -1.19
N LEU A 80 5.58 -43.15 -1.58
CA LEU A 80 4.11 -43.29 -1.60
C LEU A 80 3.50 -43.19 -0.21
N GLN A 81 4.15 -43.78 0.80
CA GLN A 81 3.72 -43.64 2.19
C GLN A 81 3.84 -42.19 2.67
N SER A 82 4.96 -41.52 2.37
CA SER A 82 5.16 -40.11 2.74
C SER A 82 4.13 -39.21 2.05
N GLN A 83 3.80 -39.47 0.79
CA GLN A 83 2.75 -38.76 0.07
C GLN A 83 1.40 -38.95 0.74
N ALA A 84 1.00 -40.19 1.03
CA ALA A 84 -0.27 -40.48 1.69
C ALA A 84 -0.38 -39.78 3.05
N GLU A 85 0.72 -39.75 3.81
CA GLU A 85 0.76 -39.06 5.10
C GLU A 85 0.66 -37.54 4.94
N LEU A 86 1.34 -36.94 3.95
CA LEU A 86 1.22 -35.50 3.67
C LEU A 86 -0.17 -35.09 3.14
N GLU A 87 -0.83 -35.96 2.37
CA GLU A 87 -2.19 -35.74 1.86
C GLU A 87 -3.25 -35.85 2.97
N ASP A 88 -3.06 -36.75 3.95
CA ASP A 88 -3.98 -36.95 5.07
C ASP A 88 -3.71 -36.00 6.25
N THR A 89 -2.50 -35.43 6.33
CA THR A 89 -2.13 -34.52 7.43
C THR A 89 -2.89 -33.21 7.33
N VAL A 90 -3.77 -32.97 8.32
CA VAL A 90 -4.39 -31.66 8.53
C VAL A 90 -3.35 -30.72 9.14
N LEU A 91 -2.84 -29.80 8.32
CA LEU A 91 -1.95 -28.74 8.79
C LEU A 91 -2.78 -27.69 9.55
N PRO A 92 -2.49 -27.43 10.84
CA PRO A 92 -3.19 -26.38 11.57
C PRO A 92 -2.83 -25.02 10.96
N THR A 93 -3.81 -24.12 10.89
CA THR A 93 -3.57 -22.72 10.55
C THR A 93 -2.51 -22.14 11.49
N ALA A 94 -1.58 -21.35 10.96
CA ALA A 94 -0.50 -20.71 11.72
C ALA A 94 -1.06 -19.64 12.68
N ASN A 95 -1.70 -20.09 13.76
CA ASN A 95 -2.25 -19.22 14.80
C ASN A 95 -1.16 -18.91 15.82
N LEU A 96 -0.62 -17.70 15.77
CA LEU A 96 0.48 -17.26 16.62
C LEU A 96 0.12 -17.29 18.11
N ASN A 97 -1.14 -17.03 18.49
CA ASN A 97 -1.57 -17.10 19.89
C ASN A 97 -1.51 -18.53 20.42
N LEU A 98 -1.92 -19.52 19.62
CA LEU A 98 -1.83 -20.94 19.98
C LEU A 98 -0.38 -21.43 20.01
N ILE A 99 0.45 -20.95 19.07
CA ILE A 99 1.87 -21.27 19.03
C ILE A 99 2.57 -20.71 20.28
N ASP A 100 2.32 -19.44 20.61
CA ASP A 100 2.87 -18.79 21.82
C ASP A 100 2.44 -19.54 23.08
N GLN A 101 1.15 -19.86 23.19
CA GLN A 101 0.62 -20.66 24.31
C GLN A 101 1.33 -22.01 24.44
N ARG A 102 1.61 -22.70 23.31
CA ARG A 102 2.30 -23.99 23.32
C ARG A 102 3.77 -23.88 23.68
N ILE A 103 4.46 -22.84 23.19
CA ILE A 103 5.90 -22.67 23.37
C ILE A 103 6.23 -22.08 24.74
N ASN A 104 5.56 -21.01 25.13
CA ASN A 104 5.85 -20.25 26.34
C ASN A 104 4.99 -20.68 27.53
N GLY A 105 3.92 -21.44 27.31
CA GLY A 105 2.91 -21.74 28.33
C GLY A 105 2.04 -20.52 28.64
N GLY A 106 0.91 -20.74 29.34
CA GLY A 106 0.03 -19.66 29.78
C GLY A 106 -1.40 -19.76 29.24
N ALA A 107 -2.19 -18.70 29.49
CA ALA A 107 -3.54 -18.57 28.98
C ALA A 107 -3.52 -18.04 27.53
N ALA A 108 -4.54 -18.37 26.75
CA ALA A 108 -4.70 -17.84 25.41
C ALA A 108 -4.86 -16.31 25.45
N HIS A 109 -4.18 -15.61 24.53
CA HIS A 109 -4.34 -14.17 24.36
C HIS A 109 -5.74 -13.87 23.82
N PRO A 110 -6.40 -12.82 24.32
CA PRO A 110 -7.68 -12.38 23.76
C PRO A 110 -7.47 -11.99 22.29
N THR A 111 -8.33 -12.51 21.42
CA THR A 111 -8.31 -12.24 19.97
C THR A 111 -9.15 -11.03 19.58
N GLN A 112 -9.91 -10.48 20.54
CA GLN A 112 -10.79 -9.34 20.35
C GLN A 112 -10.96 -8.56 21.65
N LEU A 113 -11.31 -7.27 21.55
CA LEU A 113 -11.71 -6.45 22.69
C LEU A 113 -13.07 -6.88 23.25
N THR A 114 -13.28 -6.62 24.54
CA THR A 114 -14.57 -6.84 25.23
C THR A 114 -15.47 -5.61 25.22
N THR A 115 -14.94 -4.45 24.81
CA THR A 115 -15.67 -3.20 24.69
C THR A 115 -16.50 -3.17 23.41
N PRO A 116 -17.66 -2.47 23.38
CA PRO A 116 -18.41 -2.28 22.14
C PRO A 116 -17.57 -1.62 21.03
N PRO A 117 -17.81 -1.91 19.75
CA PRO A 117 -17.14 -1.24 18.65
C PRO A 117 -17.36 0.27 18.70
N VAL A 118 -16.30 1.02 18.40
CA VAL A 118 -16.36 2.48 18.30
C VAL A 118 -16.62 2.87 16.85
N GLN A 119 -17.71 3.63 16.64
CA GLN A 119 -18.08 4.19 15.34
C GLN A 119 -17.49 5.60 15.22
N TYR A 120 -16.37 5.74 14.53
CA TYR A 120 -15.68 7.03 14.38
C TYR A 120 -16.37 7.92 13.34
N GLN A 121 -16.29 9.22 13.55
CA GLN A 121 -16.83 10.24 12.67
C GLN A 121 -15.69 11.06 12.04
N ILE A 122 -15.90 11.54 10.81
CA ILE A 122 -14.93 12.43 10.15
C ILE A 122 -14.67 13.65 11.06
N GLY A 123 -13.39 13.93 11.31
CA GLY A 123 -12.95 14.96 12.25
C GLY A 123 -12.57 14.45 13.65
N ASP A 124 -12.89 13.19 13.98
CA ASP A 124 -12.41 12.56 15.22
C ASP A 124 -10.87 12.54 15.24
N GLN A 125 -10.29 12.60 16.44
CA GLN A 125 -8.84 12.63 16.62
C GLN A 125 -8.38 11.46 17.49
N LYS A 126 -7.23 10.88 17.13
CA LYS A 126 -6.63 9.76 17.85
C LYS A 126 -5.11 9.84 17.82
N PHE A 127 -4.48 9.33 18.87
CA PHE A 127 -3.03 9.19 18.92
C PHE A 127 -2.59 7.88 18.29
N PHE A 128 -1.59 7.98 17.41
CA PHE A 128 -0.86 6.88 16.81
C PHE A 128 0.61 6.95 17.20
N TYR A 129 1.34 5.86 17.00
CA TYR A 129 2.79 5.80 17.19
C TYR A 129 3.44 5.51 15.85
N LYS A 130 4.39 6.36 15.44
CA LYS A 130 5.23 6.16 14.25
C LYS A 130 6.66 5.86 14.67
N LEU A 131 7.36 5.06 13.87
CA LEU A 131 8.79 4.77 14.05
C LEU A 131 9.58 5.67 13.09
N ASP A 132 10.66 6.28 13.58
CA ASP A 132 11.63 6.96 12.73
C ASP A 132 12.73 6.00 12.22
N ALA A 133 13.69 6.52 11.47
CA ALA A 133 14.78 5.73 10.89
C ALA A 133 15.75 5.15 11.93
N ASP A 134 15.69 5.65 13.17
CA ASP A 134 16.53 5.24 14.30
C ASP A 134 15.72 4.40 15.33
N ASP A 135 14.57 3.85 14.91
CA ASP A 135 13.63 3.06 15.73
C ASP A 135 13.04 3.83 16.94
N ASN A 136 13.07 5.16 16.95
CA ASN A 136 12.41 5.92 18.00
C ASN A 136 10.89 5.94 17.77
N MET A 137 10.16 5.62 18.83
CA MET A 137 8.70 5.65 18.81
C MET A 137 8.16 7.06 19.11
N ILE A 138 7.61 7.70 18.09
CA ILE A 138 7.08 9.07 18.15
C ILE A 138 5.55 8.99 18.24
N ARG A 139 4.99 9.62 19.27
CA ARG A 139 3.55 9.75 19.42
C ARG A 139 3.04 10.92 18.57
N THR A 140 2.08 10.64 17.71
CA THR A 140 1.51 11.58 16.73
C THR A 140 0.00 11.62 16.88
N GLU A 141 -0.60 12.80 16.77
CA GLU A 141 -2.06 12.96 16.71
C GLU A 141 -2.52 13.04 15.25
N ALA A 142 -3.53 12.24 14.91
CA ALA A 142 -4.13 12.18 13.59
C ALA A 142 -5.62 12.43 13.65
N THR A 143 -6.15 13.07 12.61
CA THR A 143 -7.58 13.30 12.42
C THR A 143 -8.12 12.32 11.38
N LEU A 144 -9.32 11.77 11.60
CA LEU A 144 -10.05 11.00 10.60
C LEU A 144 -10.49 11.91 9.46
N ARG A 145 -9.86 11.78 8.29
CA ARG A 145 -10.07 12.69 7.15
C ARG A 145 -11.15 12.19 6.18
N TYR A 146 -11.31 10.88 6.06
CA TYR A 146 -12.28 10.27 5.17
C TYR A 146 -12.62 8.86 5.65
N ALA A 147 -13.84 8.42 5.37
CA ALA A 147 -14.35 7.12 5.79
C ALA A 147 -15.30 6.55 4.73
N THR A 148 -15.27 5.23 4.56
CA THR A 148 -16.27 4.45 3.83
C THR A 148 -16.98 3.51 4.81
N GLU A 149 -17.78 2.58 4.32
CA GLU A 149 -18.48 1.58 5.16
C GLU A 149 -17.49 0.72 5.97
N ASN A 150 -16.34 0.37 5.40
CA ASN A 150 -15.39 -0.58 5.98
C ASN A 150 -13.97 0.00 6.18
N THR A 151 -13.73 1.28 5.89
CA THR A 151 -12.39 1.87 5.92
C THR A 151 -12.39 3.25 6.58
N TYR A 152 -11.47 3.47 7.51
CA TYR A 152 -11.16 4.79 8.08
C TYR A 152 -9.78 5.26 7.65
N PHE A 153 -9.68 6.46 7.08
CA PHE A 153 -8.42 7.08 6.71
C PHE A 153 -8.02 8.18 7.70
N TRP A 154 -7.10 7.83 8.59
CA TRP A 154 -6.50 8.75 9.56
C TRP A 154 -5.26 9.40 8.96
N ALA A 155 -5.13 10.72 9.11
CA ALA A 155 -3.92 11.44 8.70
C ALA A 155 -3.44 12.39 9.79
N GLU A 156 -2.12 12.49 9.94
CA GLU A 156 -1.48 13.45 10.84
C GLU A 156 -1.97 14.88 10.56
N ASN A 157 -2.12 15.65 11.63
CA ASN A 157 -2.76 16.96 11.59
C ASN A 157 -1.98 18.00 10.75
N ASP A 158 -0.67 17.84 10.62
CA ASP A 158 0.22 18.76 9.88
C ASP A 158 0.34 18.42 8.38
N ILE A 159 -0.25 17.31 7.93
CA ILE A 159 -0.23 16.92 6.52
C ILE A 159 -1.34 17.65 5.75
N VAL A 160 -0.93 18.38 4.70
CA VAL A 160 -1.83 18.97 3.72
C VAL A 160 -2.19 17.92 2.68
N LEU A 161 -3.49 17.64 2.52
CA LEU A 161 -4.02 16.63 1.62
C LEU A 161 -4.97 17.28 0.63
N ASN A 162 -4.89 16.88 -0.64
CA ASN A 162 -5.94 17.13 -1.60
C ASN A 162 -7.11 16.18 -1.31
N PHE A 163 -8.30 16.73 -1.10
CA PHE A 163 -9.49 15.95 -0.77
C PHE A 163 -9.93 15.02 -1.91
N ASP A 164 -9.81 15.45 -3.17
CA ASP A 164 -10.23 14.65 -4.32
C ASP A 164 -9.32 13.42 -4.48
N ASP A 165 -8.01 13.61 -4.33
CA ASP A 165 -7.03 12.51 -4.38
C ASP A 165 -7.23 11.53 -3.22
N LEU A 166 -7.48 12.05 -2.01
CA LEU A 166 -7.80 11.25 -0.83
C LEU A 166 -9.04 10.40 -1.06
N LYS A 167 -10.12 11.00 -1.55
CA LYS A 167 -11.37 10.31 -1.83
C LYS A 167 -11.16 9.19 -2.84
N ILE A 168 -10.50 9.47 -3.96
CA ILE A 168 -10.18 8.48 -4.99
C ILE A 168 -9.38 7.32 -4.40
N LEU A 169 -8.36 7.60 -3.59
CA LEU A 169 -7.52 6.59 -2.96
C LEU A 169 -8.34 5.66 -2.07
N VAL A 170 -9.15 6.22 -1.17
CA VAL A 170 -9.89 5.42 -0.19
C VAL A 170 -11.04 4.65 -0.84
N ASP A 171 -11.73 5.25 -1.82
CA ASP A 171 -12.79 4.58 -2.57
C ASP A 171 -12.22 3.39 -3.37
N ILE A 172 -11.07 3.55 -4.06
CA ILE A 172 -10.41 2.43 -4.77
C ILE A 172 -10.04 1.31 -3.78
N PHE A 173 -9.50 1.68 -2.61
CA PHE A 173 -9.17 0.68 -1.61
C PHE A 173 -10.41 -0.11 -1.15
N SER A 174 -11.47 0.61 -0.77
CA SER A 174 -12.70 0.05 -0.20
C SER A 174 -13.52 -0.75 -1.22
N GLU A 175 -13.65 -0.25 -2.45
CA GLU A 175 -14.55 -0.82 -3.47
C GLU A 175 -13.85 -1.84 -4.38
N GLN A 176 -12.52 -1.83 -4.48
CA GLN A 176 -11.78 -2.70 -5.40
C GLN A 176 -10.75 -3.56 -4.69
N ILE A 177 -9.80 -2.95 -3.95
CA ILE A 177 -8.67 -3.69 -3.36
C ILE A 177 -9.18 -4.64 -2.27
N TYR A 178 -10.00 -4.16 -1.34
CA TYR A 178 -10.52 -4.96 -0.23
C TYR A 178 -11.34 -6.18 -0.72
N PRO A 179 -12.35 -6.03 -1.61
CA PRO A 179 -13.07 -7.17 -2.16
C PRO A 179 -12.20 -8.13 -2.97
N THR A 180 -11.21 -7.62 -3.72
CA THR A 180 -10.29 -8.46 -4.51
C THR A 180 -9.42 -9.32 -3.60
N ASN A 181 -8.89 -8.73 -2.52
CA ASN A 181 -8.10 -9.48 -1.54
C ASN A 181 -8.96 -10.54 -0.86
N HIS A 182 -10.20 -10.21 -0.49
CA HIS A 182 -11.13 -11.18 0.10
C HIS A 182 -11.45 -12.35 -0.84
N ALA A 183 -11.65 -12.08 -2.13
CA ALA A 183 -11.92 -13.12 -3.10
C ALA A 183 -10.74 -14.08 -3.29
N MET A 184 -9.50 -13.59 -3.13
CA MET A 184 -8.28 -14.36 -3.35
C MET A 184 -7.74 -15.04 -2.08
N PHE A 185 -7.89 -14.40 -0.92
CA PHE A 185 -7.25 -14.81 0.33
C PHE A 185 -8.24 -15.18 1.46
N GLY A 186 -9.55 -14.99 1.24
CA GLY A 186 -10.58 -15.16 2.26
C GLY A 186 -10.82 -13.88 3.07
N THR A 187 -11.79 -13.95 3.98
CA THR A 187 -12.20 -12.82 4.82
C THR A 187 -11.45 -12.81 6.15
N GLU A 188 -11.35 -11.65 6.79
CA GLU A 188 -10.92 -11.59 8.19
C GLU A 188 -11.96 -12.30 9.10
N TRP A 189 -11.57 -12.61 10.33
CA TRP A 189 -12.51 -13.11 11.32
C TRP A 189 -13.39 -11.98 11.86
N ILE A 190 -14.65 -12.29 12.17
CA ILE A 190 -15.63 -11.34 12.71
C ILE A 190 -16.14 -11.86 14.06
N PRO A 191 -16.17 -11.04 15.12
CA PRO A 191 -15.79 -9.62 15.12
C PRO A 191 -14.26 -9.44 15.09
N GLY A 192 -13.81 -8.34 14.51
CA GLY A 192 -12.39 -8.02 14.41
C GLY A 192 -11.73 -7.77 15.78
N VAL A 193 -10.42 -7.49 15.78
CA VAL A 193 -9.67 -7.25 17.03
C VAL A 193 -10.29 -6.11 17.84
N ASP A 194 -10.77 -5.07 17.15
CA ASP A 194 -11.41 -3.89 17.76
C ASP A 194 -12.91 -4.07 18.00
N ASN A 195 -13.41 -5.30 17.87
CA ASN A 195 -14.81 -5.71 18.00
C ASN A 195 -15.73 -5.14 16.90
N ASP A 196 -15.14 -4.76 15.76
CA ASP A 196 -15.83 -4.32 14.55
C ASP A 196 -16.60 -5.47 13.86
N PRO A 197 -17.80 -5.17 13.30
CA PRO A 197 -18.71 -6.16 12.72
C PRO A 197 -18.32 -6.62 11.32
#